data_AF-A0AAJ2SBZ8-F1
#
_entry.id   AF-A0AAJ2SBZ8-F1
#
_cell.length_a   1.000
_cell.length_b   1.000
_cell.length_c   1.000
_cell.angle_alpha   90.00
_cell.angle_beta   90.00
_cell.angle_gamma   90.00
#
_symmetry.space_group_name_H-M   'P 1'
#
loop_
_entity.id
_entity.type
_entity.pdbx_description
1 polymer ?
#
loop_
_entity_poly.entity_id
_entity_poly.type
_entity_poly.pdbx_seq_one_letter_code
_entity_poly.pdbx_strand_id
1 'polypeptide(L)' 'MPVKHDLYQDLSYSKEDIQKKRANDPHLHALLDKYSDIDTQVLKAEAAAQADDEVRKLKAKRLTIKDEISKSLNGASKA' A
#
# COMPACT_ATOMS: atom_id res chain seq x y z
N MET A 1 -12.51 6.49 -14.20
CA MET A 1 -12.66 5.07 -13.79
C MET A 1 -11.67 4.83 -12.67
N PRO A 2 -12.02 4.16 -11.57
CA PRO A 2 -11.11 3.97 -10.45
C PRO A 2 -9.98 3.04 -10.91
N VAL A 3 -8.80 3.60 -11.10
CA VAL A 3 -7.59 2.86 -11.43
C VAL A 3 -7.24 2.10 -10.16
N LYS A 4 -7.54 0.79 -10.15
CA LYS A 4 -7.00 -0.11 -9.13
C LYS A 4 -5.49 -0.09 -9.31
N HIS A 5 -4.83 0.69 -8.49
CA HIS A 5 -3.40 0.57 -8.34
C HIS A 5 -3.15 -0.68 -7.51
N ASP A 6 -2.96 -1.80 -8.19
CA ASP A 6 -2.45 -2.99 -7.55
C ASP A 6 -1.01 -2.69 -7.11
N LEU A 7 -0.83 -2.40 -5.82
CA LEU A 7 0.48 -2.26 -5.19
C LEU A 7 1.43 -3.40 -5.58
N TYR A 8 0.88 -4.61 -5.75
CA TYR A 8 1.56 -5.80 -6.25
C TYR A 8 2.21 -5.56 -7.63
N GLN A 9 1.47 -4.97 -8.57
CA GLN A 9 1.96 -4.60 -9.90
C GLN A 9 3.01 -3.49 -9.82
N ASP A 10 2.76 -2.47 -8.98
CA ASP A 10 3.69 -1.35 -8.77
C ASP A 10 5.05 -1.81 -8.19
N LEU A 11 5.06 -2.91 -7.43
CA LEU A 11 6.25 -3.45 -6.78
C LEU A 11 6.85 -4.64 -7.54
N SER A 12 6.28 -5.04 -8.67
CA SER A 12 6.66 -6.24 -9.43
C SER A 12 6.65 -7.52 -8.60
N TYR A 13 5.80 -7.59 -7.56
CA TYR A 13 5.63 -8.80 -6.74
C TYR A 13 4.25 -9.40 -6.98
N SER A 14 4.20 -10.73 -7.03
CA SER A 14 2.94 -11.45 -7.10
C SER A 14 2.18 -11.30 -5.78
N LYS A 15 0.84 -11.28 -5.83
CA LYS A 15 0.00 -11.32 -4.62
C LYS A 15 0.36 -12.50 -3.71
N GLU A 16 0.72 -13.64 -4.31
CA GLU A 16 1.20 -14.81 -3.60
C GLU A 16 2.53 -14.58 -2.87
N ASP A 17 3.50 -13.93 -3.52
CA ASP A 17 4.81 -13.66 -2.92
C ASP A 17 4.67 -12.72 -1.72
N ILE A 18 3.84 -11.68 -1.85
CA ILE A 18 3.53 -10.80 -0.73
C ILE A 18 2.75 -11.55 0.36
N GLN A 19 1.83 -12.46 0.01
CA GLN A 19 1.12 -13.28 1.01
C GLN A 19 2.06 -14.20 1.79
N LYS A 20 3.04 -14.83 1.12
CA LYS A 20 4.06 -15.64 1.78
C LYS A 20 4.98 -14.78 2.65
N LYS A 21 5.41 -13.63 2.14
CA LYS A 21 6.26 -12.68 2.88
C LYS A 21 5.54 -12.13 4.10
N ARG A 22 4.26 -11.71 4.01
CA ARG A 22 3.49 -11.20 5.15
C ARG A 22 3.19 -12.27 6.20
N ALA A 23 3.11 -13.54 5.79
CA ALA A 23 2.94 -14.64 6.74
C ALA A 23 4.21 -14.85 7.58
N ASN A 24 5.38 -14.58 6.99
CA ASN A 24 6.67 -14.68 7.66
C ASN A 24 7.13 -13.35 8.31
N ASP A 25 6.60 -12.21 7.86
CA ASP A 25 6.95 -10.87 8.31
C ASP A 25 5.71 -10.12 8.84
N PRO A 26 5.51 -10.08 10.18
CA PRO A 26 4.43 -9.34 10.82
C PRO A 26 4.47 -7.83 10.53
N HIS A 27 5.66 -7.27 10.27
CA HIS A 27 5.82 -5.86 9.96
C HIS A 27 5.26 -5.55 8.57
N LEU A 28 5.61 -6.38 7.58
CA LEU A 28 5.05 -6.30 6.24
C LEU A 28 3.52 -6.48 6.25
N HIS A 29 3.00 -7.42 7.06
CA HIS A 29 1.56 -7.61 7.21
C HIS A 29 0.86 -6.34 7.68
N ALA A 30 1.38 -5.69 8.73
CA ALA A 30 0.81 -4.46 9.26
C ALA A 30 0.86 -3.31 8.23
N LEU A 31 1.93 -3.24 7.43
CA LEU A 31 2.05 -2.24 6.37
C LEU A 31 1.04 -2.44 5.26
N LEU A 32 0.84 -3.68 4.80
CA LEU A 32 -0.15 -4.01 3.77
C LEU A 32 -1.58 -3.70 4.22
N ASP A 33 -1.91 -4.02 5.47
CA ASP A 33 -3.23 -3.71 6.01
C ASP A 33 -3.43 -2.19 6.09
N LYS A 34 -2.43 -1.44 6.57
CA LYS A 34 -2.49 0.04 6.55
C LYS A 34 -2.61 0.59 5.14
N TYR A 35 -1.90 0.02 4.16
CA TYR A 35 -2.01 0.44 2.76
C TYR A 35 -3.44 0.26 2.24
N SER A 36 -4.01 -0.94 2.45
CA SER A 36 -5.36 -1.26 2.03
C SER A 36 -6.41 -0.37 2.69
N ASP A 37 -6.21 -0.04 3.96
CA ASP A 37 -7.10 0.87 4.69
C ASP A 37 -7.00 2.30 4.13
N ILE A 38 -5.80 2.81 3.90
CA ILE A 38 -5.62 4.15 3.29
C ILE A 38 -6.17 4.20 1.87
N ASP A 39 -5.97 3.17 1.06
CA ASP A 39 -6.53 3.12 -0.30
C ASP A 39 -8.06 3.14 -0.25
N THR A 40 -8.66 2.40 0.68
CA THR A 40 -10.11 2.44 0.93
C THR A 40 -10.56 3.83 1.40
N GLN A 41 -9.78 4.50 2.25
CA GLN A 41 -10.08 5.86 2.69
C GLN A 41 -9.97 6.87 1.54
N VAL A 42 -8.96 6.74 0.65
CA VAL A 42 -8.83 7.57 -0.56
C VAL A 42 -10.05 7.38 -1.44
N LEU A 43 -10.43 6.14 -1.74
CA LEU A 43 -11.60 5.85 -2.57
C LEU A 43 -12.89 6.38 -1.95
N LYS A 44 -13.07 6.23 -0.63
CA LYS A 44 -14.21 6.80 0.08
C LYS A 44 -14.20 8.33 0.03
N ALA A 45 -13.06 8.97 0.24
CA ALA A 45 -12.93 10.42 0.18
C ALA A 45 -13.18 10.94 -1.25
N GLU A 46 -12.64 10.28 -2.27
CA GLU A 46 -12.90 10.61 -3.68
C GLU A 46 -14.38 10.39 -4.04
N ALA A 47 -14.99 9.30 -3.56
CA ALA A 47 -16.42 9.02 -3.79
C ALA A 47 -17.34 9.98 -3.02
N ALA A 48 -16.92 10.44 -1.84
CA ALA A 48 -17.66 11.40 -1.02
C ALA A 48 -17.43 12.85 -1.47
N ALA A 49 -16.67 13.09 -2.56
CA ALA A 49 -16.23 14.42 -2.99
C ALA A 49 -15.63 15.24 -1.82
N GLN A 50 -14.90 14.55 -0.95
CA GLN A 50 -14.23 15.13 0.21
C GLN A 50 -13.16 16.13 -0.26
N ALA A 51 -12.82 17.09 0.59
CA ALA A 51 -11.89 18.15 0.23
C ALA A 51 -10.56 17.59 -0.30
N ASP A 52 -10.06 18.19 -1.38
CA ASP A 52 -8.82 17.76 -2.05
C ASP A 52 -7.64 17.65 -1.08
N ASP A 53 -7.59 18.48 -0.04
CA ASP A 53 -6.54 18.43 0.99
C ASP A 53 -6.52 17.12 1.79
N GLU A 54 -7.69 16.53 2.10
CA GLU A 54 -7.76 15.25 2.80
C GLU A 54 -7.36 14.10 1.89
N VAL A 55 -7.86 14.11 0.66
CA VAL A 55 -7.45 13.15 -0.38
C VAL A 55 -5.93 13.23 -0.61
N ARG A 56 -5.35 14.43 -0.63
CA ARG A 56 -3.91 14.67 -0.79
C ARG A 56 -3.10 14.13 0.38
N LYS A 57 -3.55 14.32 1.63
CA LYS A 57 -2.93 13.72 2.82
C LYS A 57 -2.97 12.20 2.80
N LEU A 58 -4.10 11.62 2.40
CA LEU A 58 -4.25 10.17 2.28
C LEU A 58 -3.35 9.61 1.17
N LYS A 59 -3.29 10.26 0.01
CA LYS A 59 -2.35 9.92 -1.08
C LYS A 59 -0.89 10.00 -0.64
N ALA A 60 -0.52 11.00 0.16
CA ALA A 60 0.83 11.10 0.72
C ALA A 60 1.15 9.92 1.64
N LYS A 61 0.24 9.56 2.56
CA LYS A 61 0.42 8.39 3.42
C LYS A 61 0.48 7.08 2.62
N ARG A 62 -0.35 6.95 1.58
CA ARG A 62 -0.33 5.80 0.65
C ARG A 62 1.05 5.64 0.02
N LEU A 63 1.70 6.73 -0.37
CA LEU A 63 3.06 6.71 -0.92
C LEU A 63 4.09 6.27 0.14
N THR A 64 4.02 6.83 1.36
CA THR A 64 4.94 6.45 2.45
C THR A 64 4.85 4.96 2.77
N ILE A 65 3.63 4.43 2.89
CA ILE A 65 3.46 3.00 3.17
C ILE A 65 3.95 2.15 1.99
N LYS A 66 3.69 2.56 0.75
CA LYS A 66 4.24 1.87 -0.43
C LYS A 66 5.77 1.84 -0.40
N ASP A 67 6.43 2.94 -0.03
CA ASP A 67 7.89 2.98 0.13
C ASP A 67 8.38 2.06 1.25
N GLU A 68 7.68 2.02 2.39
CA GLU A 68 8.01 1.10 3.50
C GLU A 68 7.84 -0.37 3.11
N ILE A 69 6.76 -0.71 2.42
CA ILE A 69 6.52 -2.06 1.86
C ILE A 69 7.63 -2.41 0.87
N SER A 70 7.98 -1.49 -0.03
CA SER A 70 9.09 -1.68 -0.97
C SER A 70 10.39 -1.97 -0.22
N LYS A 71 10.69 -1.19 0.82
CA LYS A 71 11.89 -1.38 1.66
C LYS A 71 11.88 -2.70 2.40
N SER A 72 10.75 -3.12 2.97
CA SER A 72 10.63 -4.43 3.64
C SER A 72 10.81 -5.58 2.65
N LEU A 73 10.22 -5.48 1.45
CA LEU A 73 10.34 -6.50 0.41
C LEU A 73 11.76 -6.60 -0.17
N ASN A 74 12.38 -5.46 -0.45
CA ASN A 74 13.71 -5.35 -1.06
C ASN A 74 14.85 -5.51 -0.03
N GLY A 75 14.60 -5.17 1.23
CA GLY A 75 15.53 -5.32 2.36
C GLY A 75 15.78 -6.78 2.74
N ALA A 76 14.95 -7.70 2.28
CA ALA A 76 15.18 -9.14 2.41
C ALA A 76 16.29 -9.68 1.47
N SER A 77 16.85 -8.84 0.58
CA SER A 77 17.90 -9.21 -0.38
C SER A 77 19.14 -8.33 -0.22
N LYS A 78 19.76 -8.33 0.97
CA LYS A 78 21.17 -7.99 1.12
C LYS A 78 21.80 -8.86 2.22
N ALA A 79 22.27 -10.03 1.82
CA ALA A 79 23.37 -10.75 2.45
C ALA A 79 24.44 -10.96 1.38
#